data_AF-W6TH19-F1
#
_entry.id   AF-W6TH19-F1
#
_cell.length_a   1.000
_cell.length_b   1.000
_cell.length_c   1.000
_cell.angle_alpha   90.00
_cell.angle_beta   90.00
_cell.angle_gamma   90.00
#
_symmetry.space_group_name_H-M   'P 1'
#
loop_
_entity.id
_entity.type
_entity.pdbx_description
1 polymer ?
#
loop_
_entity_poly.entity_id
_entity_poly.type
_entity_poly.pdbx_seq_one_letter_code
_entity_poly.pdbx_strand_id
1 'polypeptide(L)'
;MLHKINILLITIILISYLSCTKDKITDKDFSYVIIFSNATEYFFKIKNTPFIQENILFINEKDIENIKEKLNDIEKILLTHKLNNEILNTEQIKNKTFYLSEIKFSLKKAINSIFNDPSIDLTTSLIIRDHTINQEDSKYLEKIAQDHNINITTIDDKNISHIKNLITPKITKAIIFSMRNNHIFLKKLSESSLFKQIEFILIGNIKQDIKEVNVKYIISINIPNLIEIIKNINKNFQYEFNIYKTTK
;
A
#
# COMPACT_ATOMS: atom_id res chain seq x y z
N MET A 1 -59.49 -15.56 25.01
CA MET A 1 -58.96 -14.95 23.77
C MET A 1 -57.58 -14.31 24.00
N LEU A 2 -57.48 -13.34 24.92
CA LEU A 2 -56.26 -12.58 25.27
C LEU A 2 -54.93 -13.38 25.26
N HIS A 3 -54.88 -14.54 25.93
CA HIS A 3 -53.64 -15.35 26.02
C HIS A 3 -53.06 -15.76 24.66
N LYS A 4 -53.88 -16.04 23.63
CA LYS A 4 -53.37 -16.37 22.28
C LYS A 4 -52.75 -15.16 21.58
N ILE A 5 -53.26 -13.96 21.85
CA ILE A 5 -52.73 -12.70 21.30
C ILE A 5 -51.36 -12.40 21.91
N ASN A 6 -51.22 -12.56 23.24
CA ASN A 6 -49.93 -12.36 23.91
C ASN A 6 -48.86 -13.35 23.43
N ILE A 7 -49.21 -14.64 23.23
CA ILE A 7 -48.28 -15.63 22.68
C ILE A 7 -47.86 -15.24 21.25
N LEU A 8 -48.81 -14.86 20.38
CA LEU A 8 -48.50 -14.46 19.01
C LEU A 8 -47.56 -13.24 18.95
N LEU A 9 -47.78 -12.24 19.80
CA LEU A 9 -46.90 -11.06 19.94
C LEU A 9 -45.49 -11.46 20.40
N ILE A 10 -45.37 -12.32 21.41
CA ILE A 10 -44.07 -12.82 21.90
C ILE A 10 -43.34 -13.59 20.79
N THR A 11 -44.04 -14.44 20.02
CA THR A 11 -43.45 -15.18 18.89
C THR A 11 -42.98 -14.24 17.77
N ILE A 12 -43.77 -13.23 17.39
CA ILE A 12 -43.38 -12.24 16.37
C ILE A 12 -42.13 -11.46 16.83
N ILE A 13 -42.08 -11.03 18.10
CA ILE A 13 -40.93 -10.32 18.67
C ILE A 13 -39.68 -11.22 18.69
N LEU A 14 -39.80 -12.50 19.09
CA LEU A 14 -38.68 -13.45 19.03
C LEU A 14 -38.16 -13.64 17.61
N ILE A 15 -39.06 -13.78 16.62
CA ILE A 15 -38.68 -13.89 15.21
C ILE A 15 -37.96 -12.63 14.74
N SER A 16 -38.41 -11.43 15.12
CA SER A 16 -37.74 -10.17 14.80
C SER A 16 -36.33 -10.05 15.40
N TYR A 17 -36.09 -10.60 16.59
CA TYR A 17 -34.75 -10.67 17.18
C TYR A 17 -33.87 -11.74 16.53
N LEU A 18 -34.44 -12.87 16.10
CA LEU A 18 -33.74 -13.93 15.37
C LEU A 18 -33.39 -13.53 13.93
N SER A 19 -34.22 -12.73 13.27
CA SER A 19 -33.99 -12.24 11.90
C SER A 19 -32.95 -11.12 11.80
N CYS A 20 -32.39 -10.65 12.93
CA CYS A 20 -31.28 -9.70 12.93
C CYS A 20 -29.92 -10.42 12.77
N THR A 21 -29.85 -11.36 11.82
CA THR A 21 -28.58 -11.90 11.33
C THR A 21 -27.82 -10.77 10.66
N LYS A 22 -26.86 -10.17 11.39
CA LYS A 22 -25.82 -9.36 10.76
C LYS A 22 -25.16 -10.20 9.67
N ASP A 23 -25.23 -9.74 8.43
CA ASP A 23 -24.47 -10.25 7.29
C ASP A 23 -23.02 -10.52 7.72
N LYS A 24 -22.68 -11.78 8.01
CA LYS A 24 -21.30 -12.12 8.33
C LYS A 24 -20.52 -12.21 7.03
N ILE A 25 -19.24 -11.86 7.09
CA ILE A 25 -18.35 -12.02 5.94
C ILE A 25 -18.18 -13.51 5.54
N THR A 26 -18.40 -14.43 6.47
CA THR A 26 -18.46 -15.89 6.25
C THR A 26 -19.56 -16.31 5.28
N ASP A 27 -20.66 -15.58 5.27
CA ASP A 27 -21.91 -16.00 4.63
C ASP A 27 -22.00 -15.46 3.18
N LYS A 28 -20.96 -14.75 2.72
CA LYS A 28 -20.84 -14.13 1.39
C LYS A 28 -19.75 -14.81 0.57
N ASP A 29 -19.87 -14.71 -0.75
CA ASP A 29 -18.99 -15.40 -1.69
C ASP A 29 -17.90 -14.49 -2.26
N PHE A 30 -16.72 -15.07 -2.46
CA PHE A 30 -15.52 -14.40 -2.96
C PHE A 30 -14.58 -15.44 -3.59
N SER A 31 -14.15 -15.20 -4.84
CA SER A 31 -13.18 -16.06 -5.54
C SER A 31 -11.74 -15.80 -5.10
N TYR A 32 -11.49 -14.66 -4.46
CA TYR A 32 -10.15 -14.10 -4.26
C TYR A 32 -10.02 -13.48 -2.87
N VAL A 33 -8.79 -13.46 -2.33
CA VAL A 33 -8.50 -12.75 -1.07
C VAL A 33 -7.23 -11.90 -1.19
N ILE A 34 -7.28 -10.71 -0.62
CA ILE A 34 -6.09 -9.92 -0.29
C ILE A 34 -5.99 -9.83 1.24
N ILE A 35 -4.88 -10.34 1.77
CA ILE A 35 -4.61 -10.39 3.21
C ILE A 35 -3.61 -9.30 3.59
N PHE A 36 -4.01 -8.49 4.57
CA PHE A 36 -3.23 -7.37 5.10
C PHE A 36 -2.61 -7.75 6.44
N SER A 37 -1.31 -7.48 6.61
CA SER A 37 -0.77 -7.42 7.96
C SER A 37 -1.23 -6.12 8.62
N ASN A 38 -1.20 -6.07 9.94
CA ASN A 38 -1.55 -4.87 10.71
C ASN A 38 -0.70 -3.64 10.32
N ALA A 39 0.48 -3.86 9.75
CA ALA A 39 1.35 -2.79 9.24
C ALA A 39 0.98 -2.30 7.83
N THR A 40 0.30 -3.10 7.01
CA THR A 40 -0.03 -2.76 5.61
C THR A 40 -1.44 -2.22 5.42
N GLU A 41 -2.39 -2.51 6.31
CA GLU A 41 -3.79 -2.05 6.20
C GLU A 41 -3.91 -0.50 6.11
N TYR A 42 -3.09 0.27 6.87
CA TYR A 42 -3.03 1.74 6.75
C TYR A 42 -2.60 2.21 5.36
N PHE A 43 -1.60 1.53 4.77
CA PHE A 43 -0.93 1.98 3.55
C PHE A 43 -1.90 2.09 2.36
N PHE A 44 -2.82 1.13 2.24
CA PHE A 44 -3.83 1.09 1.18
C PHE A 44 -5.07 1.96 1.49
N LYS A 45 -5.06 2.70 2.62
CA LYS A 45 -6.17 3.53 3.13
C LYS A 45 -7.48 2.75 3.30
N ILE A 46 -7.37 1.45 3.53
CA ILE A 46 -8.52 0.58 3.74
C ILE A 46 -9.17 0.96 5.08
N LYS A 47 -10.47 1.20 5.06
CA LYS A 47 -11.30 1.36 6.25
C LYS A 47 -12.28 0.20 6.30
N ASN A 48 -12.45 -0.37 7.49
CA ASN A 48 -13.42 -1.42 7.80
C ASN A 48 -13.14 -2.77 7.10
N THR A 49 -11.95 -3.36 7.29
CA THR A 49 -11.85 -4.83 7.11
C THR A 49 -12.66 -5.56 8.21
N PRO A 50 -13.20 -6.76 7.93
CA PRO A 50 -13.27 -7.40 6.62
C PRO A 50 -14.42 -6.86 5.75
N PHE A 51 -14.18 -6.72 4.44
CA PHE A 51 -15.21 -6.35 3.45
C PHE A 51 -14.93 -7.00 2.09
N ILE A 52 -15.97 -7.13 1.25
CA ILE A 52 -15.85 -7.66 -0.12
C ILE A 52 -16.10 -6.55 -1.14
N GLN A 53 -15.27 -6.48 -2.17
CA GLN A 53 -15.47 -5.66 -3.37
C GLN A 53 -15.12 -6.52 -4.60
N GLU A 54 -15.96 -6.53 -5.64
CA GLU A 54 -15.70 -7.23 -6.91
C GLU A 54 -15.29 -8.71 -6.74
N ASN A 55 -16.00 -9.43 -5.86
CA ASN A 55 -15.75 -10.82 -5.48
C ASN A 55 -14.36 -11.10 -4.87
N ILE A 56 -13.68 -10.04 -4.39
CA ILE A 56 -12.42 -10.12 -3.65
C ILE A 56 -12.71 -9.73 -2.19
N LEU A 57 -12.31 -10.60 -1.26
CA LEU A 57 -12.31 -10.30 0.17
C LEU A 57 -11.02 -9.55 0.56
N PHE A 58 -11.19 -8.46 1.29
CA PHE A 58 -10.12 -7.68 1.94
C PHE A 58 -10.17 -7.95 3.44
N ILE A 59 -9.12 -8.53 4.02
CA ILE A 59 -9.11 -8.98 5.42
C ILE A 59 -7.75 -8.80 6.10
N ASN A 60 -7.75 -8.48 7.39
CA ASN A 60 -6.55 -8.40 8.21
C ASN A 60 -6.11 -9.81 8.68
N GLU A 61 -4.79 -10.02 8.83
CA GLU A 61 -4.17 -11.27 9.27
C GLU A 61 -4.75 -11.84 10.59
N LYS A 62 -5.22 -10.96 11.49
CA LYS A 62 -5.83 -11.32 12.78
C LYS A 62 -7.21 -11.99 12.64
N ASP A 63 -7.89 -11.74 11.52
CA ASP A 63 -9.26 -12.15 11.25
C ASP A 63 -9.35 -13.37 10.32
N ILE A 64 -8.22 -13.92 9.87
CA ILE A 64 -8.14 -15.08 8.97
C ILE A 64 -8.91 -16.30 9.51
N GLU A 65 -8.89 -16.51 10.83
CA GLU A 65 -9.58 -17.63 11.48
C GLU A 65 -11.08 -17.66 11.16
N ASN A 66 -11.70 -16.48 10.95
CA ASN A 66 -13.11 -16.37 10.56
C ASN A 66 -13.41 -16.92 9.16
N ILE A 67 -12.42 -17.09 8.28
CA ILE A 67 -12.61 -17.53 6.88
C ILE A 67 -11.86 -18.81 6.52
N LYS A 68 -11.19 -19.44 7.49
CA LYS A 68 -10.23 -20.53 7.28
C LYS A 68 -10.75 -21.67 6.40
N GLU A 69 -12.04 -21.99 6.52
CA GLU A 69 -12.70 -23.08 5.79
C GLU A 69 -12.83 -22.75 4.30
N LYS A 70 -13.15 -21.49 3.94
CA LYS A 70 -13.23 -21.04 2.53
C LYS A 70 -11.86 -20.89 1.86
N LEU A 71 -10.76 -20.72 2.62
CA LEU A 71 -9.41 -20.52 2.06
C LEU A 71 -8.93 -21.65 1.15
N ASN A 72 -9.43 -22.87 1.36
CA ASN A 72 -9.08 -24.03 0.56
C ASN A 72 -9.65 -23.97 -0.87
N ASP A 73 -10.81 -23.33 -1.05
CA ASP A 73 -11.57 -23.35 -2.30
C ASP A 73 -11.30 -22.12 -3.19
N ILE A 74 -10.97 -20.99 -2.57
CA ILE A 74 -10.55 -19.72 -3.21
C ILE A 74 -9.51 -19.92 -4.31
N GLU A 75 -9.60 -19.17 -5.41
CA GLU A 75 -8.72 -19.32 -6.58
C GLU A 75 -7.30 -18.82 -6.31
N LYS A 76 -7.16 -17.61 -5.75
CA LYS A 76 -5.87 -16.92 -5.51
C LYS A 76 -5.88 -16.13 -4.21
N ILE A 77 -4.73 -16.07 -3.55
CA ILE A 77 -4.50 -15.31 -2.31
C ILE A 77 -3.28 -14.40 -2.48
N LEU A 78 -3.44 -13.09 -2.27
CA LEU A 78 -2.35 -12.12 -2.24
C LEU A 78 -2.03 -11.72 -0.79
N LEU A 79 -0.80 -11.97 -0.35
CA LEU A 79 -0.29 -11.49 0.94
C LEU A 79 0.50 -10.19 0.72
N THR A 80 0.08 -9.12 1.39
CA THR A 80 0.77 -7.81 1.29
C THR A 80 2.08 -7.74 2.08
N HIS A 81 2.37 -8.76 2.89
CA HIS A 81 3.61 -8.95 3.63
C HIS A 81 3.89 -10.45 3.79
N LYS A 82 5.13 -10.84 4.12
CA LYS A 82 5.42 -12.23 4.51
C LYS A 82 4.79 -12.51 5.88
N LEU A 83 4.00 -13.58 5.99
CA LEU A 83 3.33 -14.01 7.20
C LEU A 83 3.84 -15.38 7.67
N ASN A 84 3.76 -15.64 8.97
CA ASN A 84 4.08 -16.94 9.59
C ASN A 84 2.81 -17.65 10.13
N ASN A 85 1.62 -17.28 9.64
CA ASN A 85 0.36 -17.87 10.10
C ASN A 85 0.23 -19.34 9.60
N GLU A 86 -0.01 -20.28 10.50
CA GLU A 86 -0.08 -21.71 10.23
C GLU A 86 -1.22 -22.09 9.26
N ILE A 87 -2.34 -21.36 9.28
CA ILE A 87 -3.48 -21.56 8.37
C ILE A 87 -3.04 -21.37 6.91
N LEU A 88 -2.14 -20.41 6.66
CA LEU A 88 -1.59 -20.13 5.33
C LEU A 88 -0.41 -21.05 4.97
N ASN A 89 -0.01 -21.95 5.86
CA ASN A 89 1.18 -22.79 5.73
C ASN A 89 0.86 -24.20 5.16
N THR A 90 -0.40 -24.49 4.83
CA THR A 90 -0.78 -25.75 4.15
C THR A 90 -0.31 -25.74 2.69
N GLU A 91 -0.05 -26.90 2.09
CA GLU A 91 0.44 -26.99 0.71
C GLU A 91 -0.58 -26.46 -0.32
N GLN A 92 -1.86 -26.75 -0.11
CA GLN A 92 -2.97 -26.27 -0.94
C GLN A 92 -3.05 -24.74 -0.96
N ILE A 93 -2.90 -24.07 0.19
CA ILE A 93 -2.92 -22.62 0.28
C ILE A 93 -1.60 -22.01 -0.23
N LYS A 94 -0.44 -22.60 0.10
CA LYS A 94 0.88 -22.20 -0.44
C LYS A 94 0.89 -22.12 -1.96
N ASN A 95 0.36 -23.13 -2.65
CA ASN A 95 0.34 -23.18 -4.12
C ASN A 95 -0.56 -22.11 -4.77
N LYS A 96 -1.51 -21.53 -4.00
CA LYS A 96 -2.41 -20.43 -4.39
C LYS A 96 -1.95 -19.06 -3.89
N THR A 97 -0.90 -19.01 -3.08
CA THR A 97 -0.42 -17.84 -2.36
C THR A 97 0.67 -17.12 -3.12
N PHE A 98 0.53 -15.80 -3.25
CA PHE A 98 1.53 -14.91 -3.83
C PHE A 98 1.81 -13.76 -2.88
N TYR A 99 3.06 -13.30 -2.83
CA TYR A 99 3.47 -12.17 -2.01
C TYR A 99 3.56 -10.91 -2.85
N LEU A 100 3.12 -9.77 -2.30
CA LEU A 100 3.20 -8.48 -2.98
C LEU A 100 4.65 -8.10 -3.38
N SER A 101 5.65 -8.63 -2.67
CA SER A 101 7.08 -8.50 -2.98
C SER A 101 7.56 -9.28 -4.23
N GLU A 102 6.76 -10.22 -4.75
CA GLU A 102 7.07 -10.99 -5.97
C GLU A 102 6.58 -10.28 -7.24
N ILE A 103 5.69 -9.31 -7.09
CA ILE A 103 5.21 -8.45 -8.18
C ILE A 103 6.26 -7.38 -8.46
N LYS A 104 6.70 -7.28 -9.71
CA LYS A 104 7.52 -6.15 -10.14
C LYS A 104 6.62 -4.92 -10.21
N PHE A 105 7.03 -3.80 -9.59
CA PHE A 105 6.33 -2.53 -9.80
C PHE A 105 7.17 -1.61 -10.67
N SER A 106 6.54 -0.96 -11.66
CA SER A 106 7.19 0.07 -12.48
C SER A 106 6.88 1.48 -11.98
N LEU A 107 7.95 2.26 -11.85
CA LEU A 107 7.94 3.69 -11.56
C LEU A 107 7.90 4.55 -12.83
N LYS A 108 7.90 4.00 -14.05
CA LYS A 108 7.96 4.78 -15.32
C LYS A 108 6.93 5.93 -15.38
N LYS A 109 5.65 5.64 -15.13
CA LYS A 109 4.57 6.64 -15.02
C LYS A 109 4.76 7.66 -13.89
N ALA A 110 5.30 7.23 -12.75
CA ALA A 110 5.60 8.10 -11.62
C ALA A 110 6.75 9.08 -11.93
N ILE A 111 7.84 8.58 -12.52
CA ILE A 111 9.00 9.35 -12.99
C ILE A 111 8.51 10.39 -14.01
N ASN A 112 7.76 9.97 -15.03
CA ASN A 112 7.23 10.86 -16.05
C ASN A 112 6.32 11.96 -15.49
N SER A 113 5.45 11.64 -14.53
CA SER A 113 4.58 12.65 -13.91
C SER A 113 5.32 13.62 -12.98
N ILE A 114 6.53 13.28 -12.51
CA ILE A 114 7.35 14.15 -11.67
C ILE A 114 8.21 15.06 -12.56
N PHE A 115 8.96 14.48 -13.51
CA PHE A 115 9.87 15.26 -14.35
C PHE A 115 9.13 16.18 -15.34
N ASN A 116 7.89 15.86 -15.71
CA ASN A 116 7.04 16.70 -16.56
C ASN A 116 6.04 17.60 -15.79
N ASP A 117 6.07 17.69 -14.44
CA ASP A 117 5.25 18.64 -13.68
C ASP A 117 5.94 20.02 -13.64
N PRO A 118 5.47 21.05 -14.36
CA PRO A 118 6.13 22.37 -14.41
C PRO A 118 6.11 23.11 -13.07
N SER A 119 5.41 22.61 -12.05
CA SER A 119 5.47 23.11 -10.67
C SER A 119 6.50 22.37 -9.80
N ILE A 120 7.37 21.55 -10.41
CA ILE A 120 8.58 20.98 -9.81
C ILE A 120 9.80 21.61 -10.52
N ASP A 121 10.44 22.55 -9.84
CA ASP A 121 11.80 22.95 -10.20
C ASP A 121 12.76 21.82 -9.80
N LEU A 122 13.23 21.08 -10.79
CA LEU A 122 14.18 19.98 -10.61
C LEU A 122 15.57 20.49 -10.18
N THR A 123 15.92 21.76 -10.47
CA THR A 123 17.25 22.32 -10.17
C THR A 123 17.44 22.65 -8.68
N THR A 124 16.34 22.96 -7.97
CA THR A 124 16.29 23.07 -6.50
C THR A 124 15.71 21.81 -5.83
N SER A 125 15.61 20.69 -6.55
CA SER A 125 15.15 19.41 -6.00
C SER A 125 16.31 18.46 -5.67
N LEU A 126 16.37 17.98 -4.42
CA LEU A 126 17.22 16.88 -4.01
C LEU A 126 16.57 15.55 -4.44
N ILE A 127 17.08 14.92 -5.50
CA ILE A 127 16.61 13.61 -5.95
C ILE A 127 17.40 12.50 -5.27
N ILE A 128 16.68 11.59 -4.61
CA ILE A 128 17.20 10.43 -3.87
C ILE A 128 16.63 9.15 -4.48
N ARG A 129 17.49 8.14 -4.69
CA ARG A 129 17.08 6.74 -4.93
C ARG A 129 17.77 5.79 -3.95
N ASP A 130 17.21 4.59 -3.80
CA ASP A 130 17.91 3.46 -3.17
C ASP A 130 17.95 2.21 -4.08
N HIS A 131 18.57 1.14 -3.58
CA HIS A 131 18.73 -0.14 -4.28
C HIS A 131 17.46 -1.01 -4.34
N THR A 132 16.28 -0.51 -3.93
CA THR A 132 15.02 -1.28 -3.97
C THR A 132 14.12 -0.90 -5.14
N ILE A 133 14.47 0.13 -5.91
CA ILE A 133 13.97 0.29 -7.29
C ILE A 133 14.52 -0.86 -8.14
N ASN A 134 13.70 -1.45 -9.01
CA ASN A 134 14.18 -2.46 -9.96
C ASN A 134 15.15 -1.87 -11.00
N GLN A 135 15.93 -2.72 -11.67
CA GLN A 135 16.98 -2.27 -12.59
C GLN A 135 16.44 -1.51 -13.82
N GLU A 136 15.22 -1.80 -14.29
CA GLU A 136 14.64 -1.13 -15.47
C GLU A 136 14.27 0.33 -15.16
N ASP A 137 13.53 0.55 -14.08
CA ASP A 137 13.14 1.90 -13.66
C ASP A 137 14.35 2.70 -13.17
N SER A 138 15.34 2.04 -12.56
CA SER A 138 16.57 2.69 -12.12
C SER A 138 17.37 3.24 -13.32
N LYS A 139 17.47 2.47 -14.42
CA LYS A 139 18.03 2.93 -15.70
C LYS A 139 17.16 4.01 -16.36
N TYR A 140 15.84 3.92 -16.24
CA TYR A 140 14.92 4.91 -16.80
C TYR A 140 15.02 6.26 -16.08
N LEU A 141 15.14 6.24 -14.75
CA LEU A 141 15.39 7.40 -13.90
C LEU A 141 16.76 8.02 -14.21
N GLU A 142 17.82 7.20 -14.35
CA GLU A 142 19.15 7.67 -14.80
C GLU A 142 19.08 8.39 -16.13
N LYS A 143 18.43 7.80 -17.15
CA LYS A 143 18.29 8.44 -18.46
C LYS A 143 17.52 9.75 -18.36
N ILE A 144 16.34 9.77 -17.73
CA ILE A 144 15.52 10.99 -17.64
C ILE A 144 16.24 12.09 -16.86
N ALA A 145 17.02 11.75 -15.82
CA ALA A 145 17.82 12.74 -15.12
C ALA A 145 18.99 13.29 -15.98
N GLN A 146 19.62 12.45 -16.82
CA GLN A 146 20.60 12.91 -17.81
C GLN A 146 19.96 13.82 -18.86
N ASP A 147 18.79 13.45 -19.40
CA ASP A 147 18.02 14.24 -20.37
C ASP A 147 17.64 15.64 -19.82
N HIS A 148 17.54 15.79 -18.48
CA HIS A 148 17.26 17.06 -17.78
C HIS A 148 18.49 17.70 -17.11
N ASN A 149 19.69 17.12 -17.24
CA ASN A 149 20.93 17.54 -16.56
C ASN A 149 20.81 17.65 -15.02
N ILE A 150 20.15 16.68 -14.38
CA ILE A 150 19.91 16.61 -12.92
C ILE A 150 20.73 15.48 -12.29
N ASN A 151 21.28 15.73 -11.10
CA ASN A 151 22.01 14.71 -10.32
C ASN A 151 21.07 13.88 -9.44
N ILE A 152 21.23 12.55 -9.46
CA ILE A 152 20.54 11.62 -8.55
C ILE A 152 21.50 11.18 -7.45
N THR A 153 21.12 11.36 -6.19
CA THR A 153 21.86 10.77 -5.06
C THR A 153 21.43 9.33 -4.85
N THR A 154 22.37 8.39 -4.85
CA THR A 154 22.10 6.97 -4.53
C THR A 154 22.41 6.71 -3.07
N ILE A 155 21.41 6.24 -2.31
CA ILE A 155 21.50 6.02 -0.87
C ILE A 155 21.46 4.53 -0.55
N ASP A 156 22.38 4.11 0.34
CA ASP A 156 22.55 2.75 0.82
C ASP A 156 22.60 2.72 2.36
N ASP A 157 22.70 1.53 2.93
CA ASP A 157 22.72 1.33 4.38
C ASP A 157 23.99 1.88 5.07
N LYS A 158 25.00 2.35 4.32
CA LYS A 158 26.23 2.97 4.82
C LYS A 158 26.12 4.50 4.85
N ASN A 159 25.56 5.11 3.80
CA ASN A 159 25.52 6.56 3.64
C ASN A 159 24.21 7.22 4.11
N ILE A 160 23.15 6.44 4.41
CA ILE A 160 21.85 6.94 4.89
C ILE A 160 21.93 7.75 6.21
N SER A 161 22.99 7.57 6.99
CA SER A 161 23.31 8.37 8.18
C SER A 161 23.63 9.85 7.87
N HIS A 162 24.12 10.15 6.67
CA HIS A 162 24.65 11.46 6.29
C HIS A 162 23.68 12.32 5.47
N ILE A 163 22.51 11.79 5.08
CA ILE A 163 21.62 12.45 4.10
C ILE A 163 21.07 13.82 4.55
N LYS A 164 21.03 14.07 5.86
CA LYS A 164 20.70 15.40 6.41
C LYS A 164 21.59 16.53 5.89
N ASN A 165 22.86 16.21 5.58
CA ASN A 165 23.85 17.16 5.06
C ASN A 165 23.60 17.52 3.59
N LEU A 166 22.74 16.76 2.88
CA LEU A 166 22.34 17.05 1.50
C LEU A 166 21.27 18.14 1.42
N ILE A 167 20.55 18.39 2.52
CA ILE A 167 19.62 19.52 2.61
C ILE A 167 20.44 20.79 2.85
N THR A 168 20.53 21.62 1.81
CA THR A 168 21.15 22.95 1.86
C THR A 168 20.09 24.03 1.63
N PRO A 169 20.36 25.32 1.92
CA PRO A 169 19.39 26.40 1.70
C PRO A 169 18.95 26.60 0.24
N LYS A 170 19.60 25.95 -0.73
CA LYS A 170 19.18 25.94 -2.15
C LYS A 170 18.17 24.84 -2.48
N ILE A 171 18.01 23.83 -1.62
CA ILE A 171 17.06 22.74 -1.83
C ILE A 171 15.69 23.23 -1.37
N THR A 172 14.70 23.23 -2.25
CA THR A 172 13.29 23.52 -1.92
C THR A 172 12.44 22.25 -1.85
N LYS A 173 12.85 21.19 -2.56
CA LYS A 173 12.12 19.92 -2.67
C LYS A 173 13.02 18.71 -2.46
N ALA A 174 12.47 17.63 -1.93
CA ALA A 174 13.13 16.33 -1.84
C ALA A 174 12.25 15.25 -2.49
N ILE A 175 12.81 14.54 -3.47
CA ILE A 175 12.11 13.53 -4.28
C ILE A 175 12.73 12.17 -3.98
N ILE A 176 11.98 11.30 -3.30
CA ILE A 176 12.50 10.04 -2.76
C ILE A 176 11.88 8.86 -3.52
N PHE A 177 12.70 8.19 -4.34
CA PHE A 177 12.37 6.96 -5.05
C PHE A 177 12.85 5.75 -4.23
N SER A 178 11.97 5.09 -3.47
CA SER A 178 12.33 3.90 -2.67
C SER A 178 11.13 2.95 -2.47
N MET A 179 11.32 1.66 -2.72
CA MET A 179 10.30 0.65 -2.37
C MET A 179 10.32 0.29 -0.87
N ARG A 180 11.34 0.74 -0.11
CA ARG A 180 11.40 0.64 1.36
C ARG A 180 10.40 1.61 1.99
N ASN A 181 10.24 1.51 3.31
CA ASN A 181 9.48 2.48 4.10
C ASN A 181 10.19 3.84 4.11
N ASN A 182 9.61 4.82 3.42
CA ASN A 182 10.12 6.19 3.28
C ASN A 182 10.39 6.89 4.62
N HIS A 183 9.73 6.46 5.71
CA HIS A 183 9.96 6.99 7.05
C HIS A 183 11.44 6.86 7.51
N ILE A 184 12.21 5.90 6.98
CA ILE A 184 13.65 5.76 7.30
C ILE A 184 14.42 6.99 6.79
N PHE A 185 14.17 7.41 5.54
CA PHE A 185 14.77 8.61 4.96
C PHE A 185 14.25 9.87 5.63
N LEU A 186 12.93 9.98 5.86
CA LEU A 186 12.34 11.13 6.55
C LEU A 186 12.94 11.35 7.94
N LYS A 187 13.08 10.29 8.75
CA LYS A 187 13.69 10.34 10.08
C LYS A 187 15.16 10.80 10.06
N LYS A 188 15.89 10.49 8.98
CA LYS A 188 17.28 10.94 8.81
C LYS A 188 17.38 12.35 8.24
N LEU A 189 16.49 12.74 7.34
CA LEU A 189 16.40 14.11 6.83
C LEU A 189 15.90 15.09 7.91
N SER A 190 15.06 14.65 8.86
CA SER A 190 14.60 15.46 10.00
C SER A 190 15.68 15.78 11.05
N GLU A 191 16.87 15.21 10.93
CA GLU A 191 18.05 15.63 11.69
C GLU A 191 18.67 16.94 11.14
N SER A 192 18.15 17.51 10.04
CA SER A 192 18.54 18.81 9.50
C SER A 192 17.62 19.94 9.99
N SER A 193 18.20 21.08 10.37
CA SER A 193 17.46 22.29 10.78
C SER A 193 16.57 22.86 9.67
N LEU A 194 16.89 22.59 8.40
CA LEU A 194 16.14 23.04 7.23
C LEU A 194 14.95 22.13 6.88
N PHE A 195 14.80 20.96 7.50
CA PHE A 195 13.83 19.93 7.12
C PHE A 195 12.39 20.44 6.94
N LYS A 196 11.92 21.31 7.84
CA LYS A 196 10.54 21.87 7.79
C LYS A 196 10.29 22.84 6.62
N GLN A 197 11.35 23.29 5.94
CA GLN A 197 11.27 24.19 4.79
C GLN A 197 11.16 23.41 3.46
N ILE A 198 11.45 22.10 3.47
CA ILE A 198 11.50 21.26 2.27
C ILE A 198 10.11 20.69 1.95
N GLU A 199 9.73 20.70 0.68
CA GLU A 199 8.54 20.00 0.18
C GLU A 199 8.89 18.60 -0.35
N PHE A 200 8.19 17.57 0.13
CA PHE A 200 8.52 16.17 -0.13
C PHE A 200 7.63 15.53 -1.18
N ILE A 201 8.25 14.70 -2.02
CA ILE A 201 7.60 13.81 -2.99
C ILE A 201 8.06 12.39 -2.63
N LEU A 202 7.11 11.57 -2.21
CA LEU A 202 7.38 10.26 -1.61
C LEU A 202 6.76 9.15 -2.45
N ILE A 203 7.57 8.14 -2.76
CA ILE A 203 7.25 7.09 -3.73
C ILE A 203 7.51 5.76 -3.06
N GLY A 204 6.56 4.82 -3.14
CA GLY A 204 6.66 3.51 -2.49
C GLY A 204 6.00 3.48 -1.11
N ASN A 205 6.60 2.76 -0.15
CA ASN A 205 5.95 2.46 1.13
C ASN A 205 6.02 3.66 2.10
N ILE A 206 4.89 4.00 2.73
CA ILE A 206 4.70 5.17 3.58
C ILE A 206 3.86 4.78 4.82
N LYS A 207 4.40 5.02 6.03
CA LYS A 207 3.64 4.86 7.28
C LYS A 207 2.61 5.99 7.47
N GLN A 208 1.51 5.68 8.19
CA GLN A 208 0.29 6.49 8.15
C GLN A 208 0.49 7.92 8.72
N ASP A 209 1.25 8.06 9.83
CA ASP A 209 1.49 9.35 10.51
C ASP A 209 2.66 10.16 9.91
N ILE A 210 2.42 10.77 8.75
CA ILE A 210 3.25 11.90 8.25
C ILE A 210 2.53 13.22 8.55
N LYS A 211 2.36 13.56 9.83
CA LYS A 211 1.76 14.83 10.29
C LYS A 211 2.76 15.98 10.37
N GLU A 212 4.06 15.69 10.31
CA GLU A 212 5.15 16.64 10.56
C GLU A 212 5.94 17.04 9.29
N VAL A 213 5.56 16.52 8.12
CA VAL A 213 6.31 16.72 6.86
C VAL A 213 5.41 17.32 5.79
N ASN A 214 5.93 18.37 5.14
CA ASN A 214 5.30 19.08 4.04
C ASN A 214 5.33 18.24 2.75
N VAL A 215 4.37 17.33 2.54
CA VAL A 215 4.31 16.43 1.36
C VAL A 215 3.42 17.03 0.26
N LYS A 216 3.85 16.96 -1.01
CA LYS A 216 3.11 17.36 -2.24
C LYS A 216 2.46 16.18 -2.97
N TYR A 217 3.16 15.05 -3.03
CA TYR A 217 2.72 13.84 -3.71
C TYR A 217 3.07 12.61 -2.88
N ILE A 218 2.10 11.69 -2.79
CA ILE A 218 2.28 10.31 -2.35
C ILE A 218 2.06 9.43 -3.57
N ILE A 219 3.02 8.60 -3.91
CA ILE A 219 2.93 7.66 -5.04
C ILE A 219 2.90 6.24 -4.49
N SER A 220 1.71 5.61 -4.54
CA SER A 220 1.44 4.31 -3.92
C SER A 220 0.39 3.49 -4.68
N ILE A 221 0.29 2.21 -4.32
CA ILE A 221 -0.73 1.28 -4.82
C ILE A 221 -2.04 1.55 -4.05
N ASN A 222 -3.20 1.50 -4.72
CA ASN A 222 -4.52 1.58 -4.08
C ASN A 222 -5.33 0.29 -4.25
N ILE A 223 -6.55 0.30 -3.73
CA ILE A 223 -7.52 -0.79 -3.79
C ILE A 223 -7.81 -1.23 -5.26
N PRO A 224 -8.19 -0.36 -6.22
CA PRO A 224 -8.33 -0.73 -7.63
C PRO A 224 -7.11 -1.45 -8.24
N ASN A 225 -5.89 -0.96 -7.94
CA ASN A 225 -4.67 -1.59 -8.44
C ASN A 225 -4.47 -2.99 -7.82
N LEU A 226 -4.76 -3.17 -6.52
CA LEU A 226 -4.73 -4.48 -5.88
C LEU A 226 -5.78 -5.45 -6.45
N ILE A 227 -6.96 -4.94 -6.82
CA ILE A 227 -8.05 -5.69 -7.46
C ILE A 227 -7.61 -6.21 -8.84
N GLU A 228 -6.98 -5.36 -9.64
CA GLU A 228 -6.42 -5.76 -10.93
C GLU A 228 -5.28 -6.77 -10.76
N ILE A 229 -4.38 -6.54 -9.79
CA ILE A 229 -3.31 -7.47 -9.42
C ILE A 229 -3.88 -8.86 -9.10
N ILE A 230 -4.77 -9.01 -8.12
CA ILE A 230 -5.20 -10.34 -7.66
C ILE A 230 -5.86 -11.15 -8.78
N LYS A 231 -6.66 -10.50 -9.64
CA LYS A 231 -7.23 -11.10 -10.85
C LYS A 231 -6.11 -11.54 -11.81
N ASN A 232 -5.17 -10.65 -12.14
CA ASN A 232 -4.18 -10.83 -13.20
C ASN A 232 -2.88 -11.55 -12.79
N ILE A 233 -2.70 -11.95 -11.52
CA ILE A 233 -1.49 -12.66 -11.08
C ILE A 233 -1.23 -13.90 -11.94
N ASN A 234 -0.08 -13.87 -12.60
CA ASN A 234 0.67 -14.95 -13.20
C ASN A 234 2.14 -14.76 -12.77
N LYS A 235 2.95 -15.82 -12.79
CA LYS A 235 4.39 -15.69 -12.53
C LYS A 235 5.01 -14.77 -13.60
N ASN A 236 5.80 -13.77 -13.17
CA ASN A 236 6.38 -12.65 -13.96
C ASN A 236 5.49 -11.40 -14.20
N PHE A 237 4.48 -11.12 -13.37
CA PHE A 237 3.66 -9.90 -13.49
C PHE A 237 4.41 -8.59 -13.16
N GLN A 238 4.06 -7.48 -13.85
CA GLN A 238 4.57 -6.13 -13.61
C GLN A 238 3.41 -5.10 -13.55
N TYR A 239 3.46 -4.13 -12.62
CA TYR A 239 2.37 -3.19 -12.38
C TYR A 239 2.81 -1.74 -12.15
N GLU A 240 2.07 -0.72 -12.63
CA GLU A 240 2.43 0.70 -12.47
C GLU A 240 1.86 1.36 -11.20
N PHE A 241 2.63 2.28 -10.61
CA PHE A 241 2.15 3.06 -9.46
C PHE A 241 1.16 4.17 -9.82
N ASN A 242 0.23 4.46 -8.90
CA ASN A 242 -0.69 5.60 -8.95
C ASN A 242 -0.19 6.77 -8.10
N ILE A 243 -0.66 7.97 -8.43
CA ILE A 243 -0.13 9.24 -7.95
C ILE A 243 -1.24 10.02 -7.25
N TYR A 244 -1.07 10.26 -5.95
CA TYR A 244 -2.00 11.04 -5.14
C TYR A 244 -1.38 12.39 -4.80
N LYS A 245 -1.93 13.45 -5.38
CA LYS A 245 -1.68 14.82 -4.92
C LYS A 245 -2.29 14.98 -3.53
N THR A 246 -1.51 15.48 -2.58
CA THR A 246 -2.04 15.89 -1.28
C THR A 246 -2.70 17.26 -1.44
N THR A 247 -4.01 17.32 -1.17
CA THR A 247 -4.66 18.59 -0.85
C THR A 247 -4.16 19.02 0.53
N LYS A 248 -3.49 20.18 0.58
CA LYS A 248 -3.21 20.93 1.81
C LYS A 248 -4.46 21.68 2.24
#